data_AF-A0A942GTW6-F1
#
_entry.id   AF-A0A942GTW6-F1
#
_cell.length_a   1.000
_cell.length_b   1.000
_cell.length_c   1.000
_cell.angle_alpha   90.00
_cell.angle_beta   90.00
_cell.angle_gamma   90.00
#
_symmetry.space_group_name_H-M   'P 1'
#
loop_
_entity.id
_entity.type
_entity.pdbx_description
1 polymer ?
#
loop_
_entity_poly.entity_id
_entity_poly.type
_entity_poly.pdbx_seq_one_letter_code
_entity_poly.pdbx_strand_id
1 'polypeptide(L)'
;MKKYWPMFLFPVGLVFSTAGSRYPATVEHVYSRGLYPHISRLLALMTGWIPFSLAEVVGILLIAGIIAALITSIFDHDWRNVGEITLRLLTGAATLYFFFIIMWGLNYSRMPFGQTAGLDTANPTKAELVAVCERLITETSTLRTQVTQDAAGVMLLSLGVPE
;
A
#
# COMPACT_ATOMS: atom_id res chain seq x y z
N MET A 1 17.47 1.84 -30.06
CA MET A 1 16.86 2.86 -29.18
C MET A 1 15.34 2.73 -29.04
N LYS A 2 14.55 2.44 -30.10
CA LYS A 2 13.07 2.35 -30.01
C LYS A 2 12.55 1.28 -29.01
N LYS A 3 13.29 0.21 -28.73
CA LYS A 3 12.86 -0.91 -27.86
C LYS A 3 12.85 -0.57 -26.35
N TYR A 4 13.72 0.35 -25.90
CA TYR A 4 13.90 0.67 -24.47
C TYR A 4 13.45 2.08 -24.11
N TRP A 5 12.65 2.72 -24.96
CA TRP A 5 12.07 4.03 -24.68
C TRP A 5 11.25 4.10 -23.37
N PRO A 6 10.61 3.02 -22.86
CA PRO A 6 9.90 3.09 -21.57
C PRO A 6 10.84 3.33 -20.38
N MET A 7 12.15 3.20 -20.55
CA MET A 7 13.12 3.56 -19.51
C MET A 7 13.03 5.05 -19.11
N PHE A 8 12.57 5.93 -20.01
CA PHE A 8 12.30 7.34 -19.70
C PHE A 8 11.09 7.53 -18.77
N LEU A 9 10.27 6.51 -18.53
CA LEU A 9 9.20 6.58 -17.53
C LEU A 9 9.75 6.65 -16.10
N PHE A 10 10.95 6.14 -15.86
CA PHE A 10 11.58 6.21 -14.55
C PHE A 10 11.81 7.64 -14.05
N PRO A 11 12.52 8.53 -14.78
CA PRO A 11 12.69 9.91 -14.36
C PRO A 11 11.35 10.66 -14.27
N VAL A 12 10.39 10.35 -15.13
CA VAL A 12 9.03 10.93 -15.04
C VAL A 12 8.36 10.51 -13.73
N GLY A 13 8.41 9.24 -13.36
CA GLY A 13 7.90 8.73 -12.09
C GLY A 13 8.58 9.38 -10.89
N LEU A 14 9.90 9.59 -10.94
CA LEU A 14 10.64 10.33 -9.91
C LEU A 14 10.18 11.79 -9.80
N VAL A 15 9.95 12.47 -10.93
CA VAL A 15 9.41 13.83 -10.94
C VAL A 15 8.04 13.87 -10.28
N PHE A 16 7.13 12.96 -10.62
CA PHE A 16 5.82 12.88 -9.97
C PHE A 16 5.93 12.61 -8.47
N SER A 17 6.75 11.64 -8.06
CA SER A 17 6.94 11.29 -6.64
C SER A 17 7.52 12.48 -5.85
N THR A 18 8.57 13.12 -6.37
CA THR A 18 9.20 14.28 -5.69
C THR A 18 8.31 15.51 -5.68
N ALA A 19 7.57 15.78 -6.77
CA ALA A 19 6.58 16.85 -6.81
C ALA A 19 5.44 16.59 -5.82
N GLY A 20 4.94 15.35 -5.74
CA GLY A 20 3.93 14.95 -4.78
C GLY A 20 4.35 15.24 -3.34
N SER A 21 5.55 14.81 -2.97
CA SER A 21 6.10 15.04 -1.62
C SER A 21 6.32 16.52 -1.27
N ARG A 22 6.56 17.38 -2.27
CA ARG A 22 6.69 18.84 -2.07
C ARG A 22 5.36 19.57 -1.96
N TYR A 23 4.29 19.01 -2.55
CA TYR A 23 2.96 19.63 -2.55
C TYR A 23 1.86 18.70 -2.02
N PRO A 24 1.90 18.27 -0.73
CA PRO A 24 0.93 17.33 -0.17
C PRO A 24 -0.53 17.78 -0.27
N ALA A 25 -0.80 19.08 -0.14
CA ALA A 25 -2.15 19.64 -0.30
C ALA A 25 -2.70 19.43 -1.72
N THR A 26 -1.85 19.56 -2.73
CA THR A 26 -2.26 19.33 -4.13
C THR A 26 -2.54 17.85 -4.35
N VAL A 27 -1.68 16.97 -3.83
CA VAL A 27 -1.89 15.52 -3.87
C VAL A 27 -3.21 15.14 -3.21
N GLU A 28 -3.50 15.67 -2.02
CA GLU A 28 -4.73 15.39 -1.29
C GLU A 28 -5.99 15.72 -2.11
N HIS A 29 -6.08 16.94 -2.64
CA HIS A 29 -7.29 17.42 -3.29
C HIS A 29 -7.45 16.93 -4.73
N VAL A 30 -6.37 16.98 -5.53
CA VAL A 30 -6.43 16.66 -6.96
C VAL A 30 -6.31 15.16 -7.19
N TYR A 31 -5.32 14.53 -6.56
CA TYR A 31 -5.01 13.12 -6.83
C TYR A 31 -5.80 12.19 -5.90
N SER A 32 -5.61 12.27 -4.58
CA SER A 32 -6.11 11.27 -3.63
C SER A 32 -7.62 11.31 -3.42
N ARG A 33 -8.24 12.50 -3.38
CA ARG A 33 -9.70 12.65 -3.27
C ARG A 33 -10.41 12.77 -4.62
N GLY A 34 -9.70 13.20 -5.66
CA GLY A 34 -10.22 13.39 -7.01
C GLY A 34 -10.01 12.17 -7.91
N LEU A 35 -8.80 12.00 -8.42
CA LEU A 35 -8.48 10.99 -9.43
C LEU A 35 -8.47 9.54 -8.89
N TYR A 36 -7.81 9.33 -7.75
CA TYR A 36 -7.53 8.00 -7.20
C TYR A 36 -8.78 7.15 -6.89
N PRO A 37 -9.90 7.70 -6.37
CA PRO A 37 -11.13 6.92 -6.15
C PRO A 37 -11.70 6.32 -7.45
N HIS A 38 -11.52 7.00 -8.59
CA HIS A 38 -11.93 6.47 -9.88
C HIS A 38 -11.00 5.34 -10.34
N ILE A 39 -9.69 5.52 -10.18
CA ILE A 39 -8.68 4.49 -10.47
C ILE A 39 -8.95 3.24 -9.62
N SER A 40 -9.10 3.40 -8.30
CA SER A 40 -9.29 2.29 -7.37
C SER A 40 -10.60 1.54 -7.64
N ARG A 41 -11.69 2.26 -7.95
CA ARG A 41 -12.96 1.64 -8.33
C ARG A 41 -12.84 0.85 -9.63
N LEU A 42 -12.17 1.39 -10.65
CA LEU A 42 -11.95 0.68 -11.91
C LEU A 42 -11.15 -0.61 -11.69
N LEU A 43 -10.07 -0.53 -10.91
CA LEU A 43 -9.26 -1.70 -10.55
C LEU A 43 -10.09 -2.73 -9.79
N ALA A 44 -10.84 -2.30 -8.78
CA ALA A 44 -11.71 -3.18 -7.99
C ALA A 44 -12.80 -3.85 -8.84
N LEU A 45 -13.35 -3.15 -9.84
CA LEU A 45 -14.31 -3.76 -10.78
C LEU A 45 -13.65 -4.83 -11.65
N MET A 46 -12.42 -4.59 -12.13
CA MET A 46 -11.70 -5.52 -12.99
C MET A 46 -11.18 -6.75 -12.25
N THR A 47 -10.75 -6.60 -10.98
CA THR A 47 -10.06 -7.67 -10.25
C THR A 47 -10.84 -8.20 -9.04
N GLY A 48 -11.87 -7.50 -8.57
CA GLY A 48 -12.55 -7.80 -7.30
C GLY A 48 -13.42 -9.07 -7.31
N TRP A 49 -13.68 -9.64 -8.48
CA TRP A 49 -14.36 -10.94 -8.61
C TRP A 49 -13.40 -12.13 -8.46
N ILE A 50 -12.09 -11.89 -8.43
CA ILE A 50 -11.07 -12.93 -8.28
C ILE A 50 -10.85 -13.16 -6.77
N PRO A 51 -10.97 -14.40 -6.26
CA PRO A 51 -10.90 -14.69 -4.82
C PRO A 51 -9.47 -14.72 -4.25
N PHE A 52 -8.47 -14.28 -5.02
CA PHE A 52 -7.06 -14.23 -4.64
C PHE A 52 -6.41 -12.97 -5.21
N SER A 53 -5.27 -12.57 -4.64
CA SER A 53 -4.58 -11.35 -5.05
C SER A 53 -3.89 -11.51 -6.41
N LEU A 54 -4.36 -10.77 -7.42
CA LEU A 54 -3.72 -10.73 -8.72
C LEU A 54 -2.29 -10.15 -8.63
N ALA A 55 -2.05 -9.22 -7.71
CA ALA A 55 -0.72 -8.66 -7.48
C ALA A 55 0.28 -9.70 -6.98
N GLU A 56 -0.16 -10.62 -6.10
CA GLU A 56 0.69 -11.71 -5.61
C GLU A 56 1.03 -12.68 -6.75
N VAL A 57 0.04 -13.06 -7.58
CA VAL A 57 0.28 -13.94 -8.74
C VAL A 57 1.28 -13.33 -9.72
N VAL A 58 1.08 -12.06 -10.09
CA VAL A 58 2.01 -11.34 -10.97
C VAL A 58 3.40 -11.25 -10.33
N GLY A 59 3.48 -10.99 -9.03
CA GLY A 59 4.74 -10.95 -8.28
C GLY A 59 5.48 -12.29 -8.30
N ILE A 60 4.79 -13.39 -8.04
CA ILE A 60 5.35 -14.75 -8.09
C ILE A 60 5.86 -15.07 -9.49
N LEU A 61 5.07 -14.81 -10.53
CA LEU A 61 5.48 -15.06 -11.93
C LEU A 61 6.70 -14.21 -12.34
N LEU A 62 6.75 -12.95 -11.92
CA LEU A 62 7.91 -12.09 -12.16
C LEU A 62 9.17 -12.64 -11.49
N ILE A 63 9.08 -13.02 -10.21
CA ILE A 63 10.21 -13.59 -9.47
C ILE A 63 10.67 -14.90 -10.11
N ALA A 64 9.73 -15.81 -10.42
CA ALA A 64 10.03 -17.07 -11.09
C ALA A 64 10.69 -16.85 -12.46
N GLY A 65 10.21 -15.89 -13.25
CA GLY A 65 10.78 -15.53 -14.54
C GLY A 65 12.20 -14.98 -14.43
N ILE A 66 12.48 -14.13 -13.43
CA ILE A 66 13.82 -13.61 -13.15
C ILE A 66 14.77 -14.76 -12.78
N ILE A 67 14.33 -15.66 -11.89
CA ILE A 67 15.12 -16.82 -11.47
C ILE A 67 15.42 -17.73 -12.67
N ALA A 68 14.42 -18.05 -13.50
CA ALA A 68 14.60 -18.86 -14.69
C ALA A 68 15.58 -18.22 -15.70
N ALA A 69 15.48 -16.90 -15.90
CA ALA A 69 16.40 -16.17 -16.76
C ALA A 69 17.85 -16.17 -16.22
N LEU A 70 18.01 -16.07 -14.89
CA LEU A 70 19.32 -16.13 -14.25
C LEU A 70 19.95 -17.52 -14.38
N ILE A 71 19.16 -18.57 -14.12
CA ILE A 71 19.59 -19.97 -14.24
C ILE A 71 20.05 -20.24 -15.67
N THR A 72 19.21 -19.98 -16.67
CA THR A 72 19.55 -20.21 -18.09
C THR A 72 20.81 -19.46 -18.51
N SER A 73 20.96 -18.20 -18.10
CA SER A 73 22.15 -17.39 -18.41
C SER A 73 23.45 -17.94 -17.78
N ILE A 74 23.38 -18.61 -16.62
CA ILE A 74 24.55 -19.23 -15.97
C ILE A 74 24.92 -20.53 -16.68
N PHE A 75 23.95 -21.37 -17.02
CA PHE A 75 24.21 -22.66 -17.67
C PHE A 75 24.74 -22.50 -19.11
N ASP A 76 24.24 -21.53 -19.87
CA ASP A 76 24.62 -21.32 -21.27
C ASP A 76 25.97 -20.60 -21.44
N HIS A 77 26.63 -20.15 -20.36
CA HIS A 77 27.90 -19.38 -20.36
C HIS A 77 27.89 -18.14 -21.29
N ASP A 78 26.72 -17.66 -21.68
CA ASP A 78 26.56 -16.56 -22.62
C ASP A 78 26.45 -15.21 -21.90
N TRP A 79 27.61 -14.71 -21.45
CA TRP A 79 27.73 -13.42 -20.78
C TRP A 79 27.39 -12.22 -21.68
N ARG A 80 27.32 -12.40 -23.01
CA ARG A 80 26.93 -11.33 -23.95
C ARG A 80 25.42 -11.05 -23.88
N ASN A 81 24.62 -12.01 -23.44
CA ASN A 81 23.17 -11.87 -23.32
C ASN A 81 22.73 -11.22 -22.00
N VAL A 82 23.62 -11.18 -21.00
CA VAL A 82 23.35 -10.60 -19.67
C VAL A 82 22.98 -9.11 -19.77
N GLY A 83 23.71 -8.34 -20.56
CA GLY A 83 23.42 -6.90 -20.74
C GLY A 83 22.04 -6.63 -21.34
N GLU A 84 21.59 -7.46 -22.28
CA GLU A 84 20.24 -7.32 -22.85
C GLU A 84 19.15 -7.72 -21.85
N ILE A 85 19.35 -8.80 -21.10
CA ILE A 85 18.44 -9.23 -20.04
C ILE A 85 18.34 -8.14 -18.96
N THR A 86 19.47 -7.58 -18.51
CA THR A 86 19.51 -6.48 -17.54
C THR A 86 18.75 -5.25 -18.05
N LEU A 87 18.96 -4.85 -19.32
CA LEU A 87 18.24 -3.71 -19.90
C LEU A 87 16.72 -3.96 -19.98
N ARG A 88 16.30 -5.19 -20.31
CA ARG A 88 14.88 -5.57 -20.31
C ARG A 88 14.28 -5.51 -18.90
N LEU A 89 14.98 -6.05 -17.90
CA LEU A 89 14.54 -6.01 -16.50
C LEU A 89 14.46 -4.58 -15.98
N LEU A 90 15.48 -3.75 -16.24
CA LEU A 90 15.47 -2.34 -15.86
C LEU A 90 14.34 -1.56 -16.54
N THR A 91 14.08 -1.83 -17.82
CA THR A 91 12.96 -1.21 -18.54
C THR A 91 11.61 -1.62 -17.96
N GLY A 92 11.46 -2.91 -17.61
CA GLY A 92 10.28 -3.43 -16.92
C GLY A 92 10.09 -2.79 -15.54
N ALA A 93 11.16 -2.71 -14.74
CA ALA A 93 11.15 -2.09 -13.42
C ALA A 93 10.83 -0.59 -13.49
N ALA A 94 11.40 0.14 -14.45
CA ALA A 94 11.10 1.55 -14.71
C ALA A 94 9.61 1.77 -15.03
N THR A 95 9.05 0.89 -15.87
CA THR A 95 7.64 0.93 -16.25
C THR A 95 6.75 0.62 -15.05
N LEU A 96 7.05 -0.46 -14.32
CA LEU A 96 6.32 -0.86 -13.13
C LEU A 96 6.34 0.24 -12.06
N TYR A 97 7.51 0.83 -11.80
CA TYR A 97 7.67 1.94 -10.87
C TYR A 97 6.81 3.14 -11.25
N PHE A 98 6.82 3.55 -12.52
CA PHE A 98 6.01 4.66 -12.99
C PHE A 98 4.51 4.41 -12.79
N PHE A 99 4.01 3.25 -13.23
CA PHE A 99 2.60 2.90 -13.04
C PHE A 99 2.25 2.79 -11.56
N PHE A 100 3.14 2.22 -10.73
CA PHE A 100 2.96 2.20 -9.29
C PHE A 100 2.77 3.61 -8.72
N ILE A 101 3.64 4.56 -9.07
CA ILE A 101 3.53 5.96 -8.60
C ILE A 101 2.21 6.60 -9.04
N ILE A 102 1.85 6.47 -10.32
CA ILE A 102 0.67 7.13 -10.89
C ILE A 102 -0.64 6.49 -10.47
N MET A 103 -0.67 5.17 -10.26
CA MET A 103 -1.90 4.47 -9.87
C MET A 103 -2.11 4.49 -8.36
N TRP A 104 -1.05 4.57 -7.57
CA TRP A 104 -1.16 4.48 -6.11
C TRP A 104 -0.13 5.30 -5.35
N GLY A 105 1.14 5.27 -5.74
CA GLY A 105 2.26 5.75 -4.93
C GLY A 105 2.20 7.23 -4.55
N LEU A 106 1.56 8.08 -5.34
CA LEU A 106 1.32 9.47 -4.94
C LEU A 106 0.50 9.60 -3.63
N ASN A 107 -0.30 8.59 -3.26
CA ASN A 107 -1.04 8.61 -1.99
C ASN A 107 -0.14 8.63 -0.75
N TYR A 108 1.13 8.24 -0.85
CA TYR A 108 2.08 8.36 0.26
C TYR A 108 2.47 9.81 0.56
N SER A 109 2.30 10.70 -0.41
CA SER A 109 2.59 12.13 -0.25
C SER A 109 1.35 12.92 0.18
N ARG A 110 0.30 12.25 0.70
CA ARG A 110 -0.91 12.91 1.22
C ARG A 110 -0.61 13.75 2.46
N MET A 111 -1.52 14.68 2.75
CA MET A 111 -1.47 15.45 3.99
C MET A 111 -1.67 14.51 5.19
N PRO A 112 -0.89 14.70 6.29
CA PRO A 112 -1.05 13.89 7.50
C PRO A 112 -2.49 13.96 8.01
N PHE A 113 -3.06 12.81 8.36
CA PHE A 113 -4.44 12.73 8.82
C PHE A 113 -4.73 13.68 9.99
N GLY A 114 -3.79 13.83 10.94
CA GLY A 114 -3.94 14.75 12.06
C GLY A 114 -4.22 16.20 11.64
N GLN A 115 -3.53 16.69 10.60
CA GLN A 115 -3.77 18.02 10.05
C GLN A 115 -5.14 18.11 9.36
N THR A 116 -5.48 17.12 8.54
CA THR A 116 -6.76 17.07 7.83
C THR A 116 -7.96 16.90 8.77
N ALA A 117 -7.77 16.23 9.90
CA ALA A 117 -8.79 15.99 10.93
C ALA A 117 -8.88 17.12 11.98
N GLY A 118 -8.03 18.15 11.89
CA GLY A 118 -7.99 19.25 12.86
C GLY A 118 -7.54 18.80 14.26
N LEU A 119 -6.76 17.72 14.34
CA LEU A 119 -6.23 17.21 15.60
C LEU A 119 -4.97 17.98 15.99
N ASP A 120 -4.74 18.13 17.29
CA ASP A 120 -3.44 18.55 17.79
C ASP A 120 -2.40 17.47 17.44
N THR A 121 -1.40 17.85 16.65
CA THR A 121 -0.31 16.97 16.23
C THR A 121 0.90 17.06 17.14
N ALA A 122 0.81 17.77 18.27
CA ALA A 122 1.84 17.76 19.29
C ALA A 122 2.08 16.33 19.81
N ASN A 123 3.33 16.04 20.16
CA ASN A 123 3.65 14.76 20.78
C ASN A 123 2.97 14.69 22.15
N PRO A 124 2.15 13.67 22.42
CA PRO A 124 1.48 13.53 23.69
C PRO A 124 2.51 13.33 24.80
N THR A 125 2.27 13.96 25.94
CA THR A 125 3.08 13.77 27.14
C THR A 125 2.80 12.40 27.76
N LYS A 126 3.76 11.89 28.55
CA LYS A 126 3.55 10.66 29.32
C LYS A 126 2.33 10.76 30.24
N ALA A 127 2.10 11.94 30.83
CA ALA A 127 0.97 12.16 31.73
C ALA A 127 -0.38 12.07 31.00
N GLU A 128 -0.50 12.68 29.82
CA GLU A 128 -1.71 12.57 28.99
C GLU A 128 -1.96 11.12 28.55
N LEU A 129 -0.91 10.38 28.19
CA LEU A 129 -1.04 8.98 27.83
C LEU A 129 -1.55 8.13 29.01
N VAL A 130 -1.01 8.35 30.22
CA VAL A 130 -1.46 7.68 31.44
C VAL A 130 -2.94 8.01 31.71
N ALA A 131 -3.33 9.28 31.63
CA ALA A 131 -4.71 9.71 31.86
C ALA A 131 -5.69 9.07 30.86
N VAL A 132 -5.30 8.95 29.59
CA VAL A 132 -6.11 8.26 28.58
C VAL A 132 -6.25 6.77 28.91
N CYS A 133 -5.16 6.10 29.31
CA CYS A 133 -5.21 4.69 29.72
C CYS A 133 -6.13 4.49 30.94
N GLU A 134 -6.01 5.31 31.96
CA GLU A 134 -6.86 5.25 33.15
C GLU A 134 -8.33 5.45 32.80
N ARG A 135 -8.65 6.46 31.96
CA ARG A 135 -10.01 6.67 31.47
C ARG A 135 -10.55 5.46 30.72
N LEU A 136 -9.76 4.90 29.79
CA LEU A 136 -10.16 3.72 29.01
C LEU A 136 -10.37 2.49 29.89
N ILE A 137 -9.57 2.30 30.94
CA ILE A 137 -9.77 1.23 31.92
C ILE A 137 -11.10 1.41 32.65
N THR A 138 -11.41 2.62 33.10
CA THR A 138 -12.66 2.93 33.79
C THR A 138 -13.88 2.74 32.89
N GLU A 139 -13.83 3.27 31.67
CA GLU A 139 -14.90 3.13 30.68
C GLU A 139 -15.11 1.67 30.31
N THR A 140 -14.04 0.93 30.01
CA THR A 140 -14.11 -0.49 29.67
C THR A 140 -14.67 -1.31 30.84
N SER A 141 -14.23 -1.05 32.07
CA SER A 141 -14.75 -1.73 33.27
C SER A 141 -16.24 -1.44 33.48
N THR A 142 -16.68 -0.20 33.20
CA THR A 142 -18.09 0.19 33.31
C THR A 142 -18.92 -0.45 32.20
N LEU A 143 -18.44 -0.47 30.97
CA LEU A 143 -19.11 -1.15 29.85
C LEU A 143 -19.15 -2.67 30.07
N ARG A 144 -18.15 -3.24 30.75
CA ARG A 144 -18.09 -4.67 31.06
C ARG A 144 -19.26 -5.14 31.94
N THR A 145 -19.81 -4.28 32.79
CA THR A 145 -20.99 -4.61 33.61
C THR A 145 -22.30 -4.60 32.80
N GLN A 146 -22.30 -3.99 31.62
CA GLN A 146 -23.48 -3.86 30.77
C GLN A 146 -23.64 -5.03 29.79
N VAL A 147 -22.66 -5.94 29.72
CA VAL A 147 -22.70 -7.11 28.83
C VAL A 147 -22.94 -8.38 29.63
N THR A 148 -23.76 -9.28 29.08
CA THR A 148 -24.05 -10.58 29.70
C THR A 148 -22.81 -11.46 29.68
N GLN A 149 -22.60 -12.23 30.75
CA GLN A 149 -21.43 -13.10 30.90
C GLN A 149 -21.86 -14.50 31.32
N ASP A 150 -21.09 -15.51 30.93
CA ASP A 150 -21.23 -16.85 31.46
C ASP A 150 -20.53 -16.98 32.84
N ALA A 151 -20.59 -18.19 33.42
CA ALA A 151 -19.97 -18.48 34.72
C ALA A 151 -18.43 -18.38 34.73
N ALA A 152 -17.79 -18.39 33.56
CA ALA A 152 -16.35 -18.21 33.41
C ALA A 152 -15.95 -16.74 33.18
N GLY A 153 -16.93 -15.82 33.15
CA GLY A 153 -16.70 -14.41 32.89
C GLY A 153 -16.39 -14.11 31.42
N VAL A 154 -16.88 -14.93 30.49
CA VAL A 154 -16.80 -14.70 29.04
C VAL A 154 -18.04 -13.95 28.58
N MET A 155 -17.87 -12.92 27.73
CA MET A 155 -18.98 -12.17 27.17
C MET A 155 -19.87 -13.06 26.28
N LEU A 156 -21.18 -13.02 26.50
CA LEU A 156 -22.18 -13.65 25.64
C LEU A 156 -22.72 -12.64 24.63
N LEU A 157 -22.72 -13.01 23.35
CA LEU A 157 -23.32 -12.21 22.27
C LEU A 157 -24.84 -12.36 22.30
N SER A 158 -25.58 -11.24 22.26
CA SER A 158 -27.04 -11.24 22.33
C SER A 158 -27.76 -11.95 21.18
N LEU A 159 -27.08 -12.18 20.05
CA LEU A 159 -27.66 -12.76 18.84
C LEU A 159 -27.24 -14.22 18.57
N GLY A 160 -26.38 -14.81 19.41
CA GLY A 160 -25.77 -16.12 19.13
C GLY A 160 -24.89 -16.09 17.88
N VAL A 161 -23.80 -16.85 17.88
CA VAL A 161 -23.10 -17.13 16.63
C VAL A 161 -23.79 -18.36 16.05
N PRO A 162 -24.42 -18.31 14.86
CA PRO A 162 -24.89 -19.53 14.22
C PRO A 162 -23.70 -20.46 14.02
N GLU A 163 -23.81 -21.69 14.53
CA GLU A 163 -22.85 -22.77 14.27
C GLU A 163 -22.81 -23.14 12.78
#